data_AF-A0A420G369-F1
#
_entry.id   AF-A0A420G369-F1
#
_cell.length_a   1.000
_cell.length_b   1.000
_cell.length_c   1.000
_cell.angle_alpha   90.00
_cell.angle_beta   90.00
_cell.angle_gamma   90.00
#
_symmetry.space_group_name_H-M   'P 1'
#
loop_
_entity.id
_entity.type
_entity.pdbx_description
1 polymer ?
#
loop_
_entity_poly.entity_id
_entity_poly.type
_entity_poly.pdbx_seq_one_letter_code
_entity_poly.pdbx_strand_id
1 'polypeptide(L)'
;MDKEQEKFKKVMQMSKIEMPFDDFEQRIMNGIAALEKDKEKALSNKKYAITFFLLGTVCGMMFNNYLMAKIQVADIAPDLKNYSAIGGQLSFAVLICFFCLQLWRLINMQKKRHYQV
;
A
#
# COMPACT_ATOMS: atom_id res chain seq x y z
N MET A 1 -40.77 43.00 -26.86
CA MET A 1 -39.79 41.89 -26.89
C MET A 1 -40.09 40.87 -25.79
N ASP A 2 -41.36 40.59 -25.45
CA ASP A 2 -41.65 40.16 -24.06
C ASP A 2 -42.39 38.83 -23.90
N LYS A 3 -43.14 38.36 -24.91
CA LYS A 3 -43.96 37.13 -24.77
C LYS A 3 -43.18 35.82 -24.92
N GLU A 4 -42.13 35.83 -25.73
CA GLU A 4 -41.27 34.65 -25.98
C GLU A 4 -40.37 34.37 -24.78
N GLN A 5 -39.81 35.42 -24.16
CA GLN A 5 -38.97 35.31 -22.97
C GLN A 5 -39.76 34.86 -21.74
N GLU A 6 -41.02 35.30 -21.58
CA GLU A 6 -41.87 34.82 -20.49
C GLU A 6 -42.18 33.33 -20.61
N LYS A 7 -42.48 32.85 -21.83
CA LYS A 7 -42.72 31.41 -22.07
C LYS A 7 -41.47 30.59 -21.78
N PHE A 8 -40.31 31.06 -22.23
CA PHE A 8 -39.04 30.40 -21.99
C PHE A 8 -38.70 30.34 -20.49
N LYS A 9 -38.90 31.44 -19.76
CA LYS A 9 -38.72 31.51 -18.31
C LYS A 9 -39.66 30.55 -17.55
N LYS A 10 -40.90 30.41 -18.01
CA LYS A 10 -41.89 29.50 -17.41
C LYS A 10 -41.54 28.03 -17.62
N VAL A 11 -41.05 27.67 -18.81
CA VAL A 11 -40.57 26.32 -19.12
C VAL A 11 -39.30 25.99 -18.32
N MET A 12 -38.40 26.96 -18.16
CA MET A 12 -37.16 26.81 -17.38
C MET A 12 -37.42 26.66 -15.87
N GLN A 13 -38.50 27.26 -15.34
CA GLN A 13 -38.94 27.04 -13.96
C GLN A 13 -39.60 25.67 -13.76
N MET A 14 -40.27 25.13 -14.79
CA MET A 14 -40.84 23.77 -14.76
C MET A 14 -39.79 22.67 -14.90
N SER A 15 -38.58 23.00 -15.39
CA SER A 15 -37.44 22.06 -15.44
C SER A 15 -36.56 22.12 -14.19
N LYS A 16 -36.97 22.85 -13.15
CA LYS A 16 -36.23 22.86 -11.87
C LYS A 16 -36.45 21.49 -11.24
N ILE A 17 -35.50 20.60 -11.47
CA ILE A 17 -35.45 19.26 -10.90
C ILE A 17 -35.38 19.43 -9.38
N GLU A 18 -36.51 19.21 -8.70
CA GLU A 18 -36.52 18.99 -7.27
C GLU A 18 -35.75 17.70 -7.00
N MET A 19 -34.66 17.80 -6.24
CA MET A 19 -33.80 16.66 -5.94
C MET A 19 -34.60 15.72 -5.02
N PRO A 20 -34.99 14.51 -5.47
CA PRO A 20 -36.12 13.77 -4.88
C PRO A 20 -35.83 13.09 -3.53
N PHE A 21 -34.66 13.32 -2.95
CA PHE A 21 -34.26 12.71 -1.68
C PHE A 21 -33.43 13.70 -0.86
N ASP A 22 -33.97 14.17 0.27
CA ASP A 22 -33.27 15.06 1.21
C ASP A 22 -31.92 14.48 1.68
N ASP A 23 -31.81 13.15 1.71
CA ASP A 23 -30.62 12.42 2.18
C ASP A 23 -29.62 12.05 1.07
N PHE A 24 -29.88 12.35 -0.21
CA PHE A 24 -28.98 11.94 -1.30
C PHE A 24 -27.58 12.55 -1.13
N GLU A 25 -27.52 13.86 -0.91
CA GLU A 25 -26.27 14.58 -0.75
C GLU A 25 -25.50 14.09 0.48
N GLN A 26 -26.20 13.86 1.59
CA GLN A 26 -25.62 13.35 2.83
C GLN A 26 -25.10 11.91 2.69
N ARG A 27 -25.81 11.06 1.95
CA ARG A 27 -25.40 9.67 1.66
C ARG A 27 -24.16 9.63 0.75
N ILE A 28 -24.11 10.50 -0.26
CA ILE A 28 -22.95 10.64 -1.15
C ILE A 28 -21.74 11.20 -0.38
N MET A 29 -21.93 12.26 0.41
CA MET A 29 -20.88 12.84 1.25
C MET A 29 -20.31 11.84 2.27
N ASN A 30 -21.16 11.04 2.90
CA ASN A 30 -20.72 9.96 3.80
C ASN A 30 -19.92 8.88 3.06
N GLY A 31 -20.31 8.53 1.82
CA GLY A 31 -19.55 7.63 0.97
C GLY A 31 -18.17 8.16 0.60
N ILE A 32 -18.09 9.45 0.26
CA ILE A 32 -16.84 10.15 -0.06
C ILE A 32 -15.92 10.21 1.17
N ALA A 33 -16.46 10.59 2.34
CA ALA A 33 -15.70 10.66 3.58
C ALA A 33 -15.14 9.30 4.01
N ALA A 34 -15.90 8.21 3.83
CA ALA A 34 -15.42 6.86 4.09
C ALA A 34 -14.26 6.46 3.15
N LEU A 35 -14.40 6.74 1.85
CA LEU A 35 -13.36 6.51 0.85
C LEU A 35 -12.08 7.32 1.13
N GLU A 36 -12.22 8.55 1.61
CA GLU A 36 -11.11 9.45 1.94
C GLU A 36 -10.36 8.97 3.19
N LYS A 37 -11.09 8.53 4.22
CA LYS A 37 -10.53 7.94 5.44
C LYS A 37 -9.76 6.64 5.17
N ASP A 38 -10.26 5.82 4.25
CA ASP A 38 -9.58 4.59 3.81
C ASP A 38 -8.34 4.89 2.95
N LYS A 39 -8.36 5.95 2.13
CA LYS A 39 -7.17 6.45 1.42
C LYS A 39 -6.09 6.92 2.41
N GLU A 40 -6.48 7.65 3.44
CA GLU A 40 -5.56 8.19 4.44
C GLU A 40 -4.90 7.07 5.26
N LYS A 41 -5.69 6.07 5.69
CA LYS A 41 -5.18 4.86 6.34
C LYS A 41 -4.22 4.08 5.43
N ALA A 42 -4.57 3.88 4.16
CA ALA A 42 -3.70 3.20 3.21
C ALA A 42 -2.37 3.95 2.99
N LEU A 43 -2.40 5.27 2.99
CA LEU A 43 -1.21 6.12 2.86
C LEU A 43 -0.31 6.07 4.11
N SER A 44 -0.90 5.97 5.31
CA SER A 44 -0.15 5.75 6.54
C SER A 44 0.56 4.38 6.52
N ASN A 45 -0.16 3.31 6.13
CA ASN A 45 0.39 1.95 6.01
C ASN A 45 1.56 1.86 5.02
N LYS A 46 1.58 2.70 3.98
CA LYS A 46 2.70 2.79 3.02
C LYS A 46 4.00 3.20 3.70
N LYS A 47 3.97 4.23 4.56
CA LYS A 47 5.17 4.69 5.28
C LYS A 47 5.64 3.60 6.24
N TYR A 48 4.73 2.97 6.97
CA TYR A 48 5.07 1.87 7.86
C TYR A 48 5.70 0.69 7.10
N ALA A 49 5.15 0.26 5.96
CA ALA A 49 5.72 -0.85 5.20
C ALA A 49 7.17 -0.61 4.73
N ILE A 50 7.48 0.60 4.26
CA ILE A 50 8.85 0.97 3.86
C ILE A 50 9.77 1.05 5.08
N THR A 51 9.29 1.61 6.19
CA THR A 51 10.08 1.75 7.41
C THR A 51 10.39 0.37 8.01
N PHE A 52 9.39 -0.51 8.09
CA PHE A 52 9.57 -1.90 8.53
C PHE A 52 10.48 -2.70 7.59
N PHE A 53 10.45 -2.42 6.29
CA PHE A 53 11.37 -3.07 5.35
C PHE A 53 12.82 -2.64 5.59
N LEU A 54 13.08 -1.33 5.67
CA LEU A 54 14.43 -0.82 5.96
C LEU A 54 14.95 -1.35 7.29
N LEU A 55 14.11 -1.27 8.32
CA LEU A 55 14.46 -1.69 9.68
C LEU A 55 14.68 -3.22 9.74
N GLY A 56 13.82 -4.00 9.09
CA GLY A 56 13.97 -5.45 8.97
C GLY A 56 15.20 -5.87 8.16
N THR A 57 15.58 -5.12 7.12
CA THR A 57 16.77 -5.40 6.30
C THR A 57 18.05 -5.15 7.11
N VAL A 58 18.14 -4.01 7.81
CA VAL A 58 19.28 -3.69 8.67
C VAL A 58 19.41 -4.72 9.80
N CYS A 59 18.30 -5.04 10.48
CA CYS A 59 18.30 -6.03 11.55
C CYS A 59 18.67 -7.42 11.03
N GLY A 60 18.14 -7.83 9.87
CA GLY A 60 18.47 -9.09 9.23
C GLY A 60 19.94 -9.21 8.84
N MET A 61 20.54 -8.15 8.29
CA MET A 61 21.98 -8.13 7.99
C MET A 61 22.83 -8.26 9.26
N MET A 62 22.47 -7.53 10.31
CA MET A 62 23.19 -7.58 11.59
C MET A 62 23.09 -8.97 12.23
N PHE A 63 21.89 -9.57 12.19
CA PHE A 63 21.64 -10.92 12.68
C PHE A 63 22.43 -11.97 11.88
N ASN A 64 22.44 -11.88 10.55
CA ASN A 64 23.20 -12.79 9.70
C ASN A 64 24.71 -12.71 10.01
N ASN A 65 25.27 -11.50 10.06
CA ASN A 65 26.68 -11.31 10.41
C ASN A 65 27.01 -11.87 11.80
N TYR A 66 26.14 -11.67 12.79
CA TYR A 66 26.33 -12.23 14.13
C TYR A 66 26.32 -13.76 14.11
N LEU A 67 25.36 -14.36 13.42
CA LEU A 67 25.23 -15.82 13.30
C LEU A 67 26.47 -16.41 12.60
N MET A 68 26.92 -15.76 11.53
CA MET A 68 28.09 -16.17 10.75
C MET A 68 29.37 -16.08 11.58
N ALA A 69 29.54 -15.03 12.39
CA ALA A 69 30.66 -14.91 13.32
C ALA A 69 30.66 -16.02 14.37
N LYS A 70 29.49 -16.43 14.88
CA LYS A 70 29.38 -17.56 15.81
C LYS A 70 29.74 -18.90 15.15
N ILE A 71 29.34 -19.12 13.91
CA ILE A 71 29.73 -20.30 13.12
C ILE A 71 31.25 -20.29 12.84
N GLN A 72 31.85 -19.11 12.66
CA GLN A 72 33.29 -18.98 12.46
C GLN A 72 34.13 -19.29 13.70
N VAL A 73 33.63 -18.96 14.89
CA VAL A 73 34.33 -19.21 16.17
C VAL A 73 34.04 -20.61 16.73
N ALA A 74 32.97 -21.26 16.28
CA ALA A 74 32.62 -22.61 16.71
C ALA A 74 33.70 -23.63 16.30
N ASP A 75 34.07 -24.48 17.26
CA ASP A 75 35.11 -25.50 17.11
C ASP A 75 34.50 -26.77 16.47
N ILE A 76 34.14 -26.65 15.19
CA ILE A 76 33.49 -27.69 14.40
C ILE A 76 34.42 -28.13 13.26
N ALA A 77 34.23 -29.36 12.78
CA ALA A 77 34.93 -29.86 11.61
C ALA A 77 34.81 -28.87 10.43
N PRO A 78 35.92 -28.58 9.72
CA PRO A 78 35.98 -27.52 8.72
C PRO A 78 34.99 -27.71 7.57
N ASP A 79 34.71 -28.96 7.19
CA ASP A 79 33.71 -29.29 6.16
C ASP A 79 32.30 -28.90 6.61
N LEU A 80 31.91 -29.29 7.83
CA LEU A 80 30.59 -29.00 8.39
C LEU A 80 30.37 -27.48 8.53
N LYS A 81 31.43 -26.77 8.92
CA LYS A 81 31.45 -25.31 9.03
C LYS A 81 31.21 -24.64 7.67
N ASN A 82 31.88 -25.08 6.61
CA ASN A 82 31.65 -24.56 5.26
C ASN A 82 30.23 -24.84 4.74
N TYR A 83 29.72 -26.06 4.92
CA TYR A 83 28.35 -26.40 4.52
C TYR A 83 27.30 -25.55 5.27
N SER A 84 27.48 -25.35 6.57
CA SER A 84 26.57 -24.52 7.38
C SER A 84 26.60 -23.04 6.99
N ALA A 85 27.77 -22.50 6.69
CA ALA A 85 27.96 -21.14 6.22
C ALA A 85 27.27 -20.90 4.87
N ILE A 86 27.47 -21.81 3.90
CA ILE A 86 26.83 -21.73 2.59
C ILE A 86 25.31 -21.84 2.74
N GLY A 87 24.82 -22.79 3.54
CA GLY A 87 23.39 -22.96 3.81
C GLY A 87 22.76 -21.71 4.44
N GLY A 88 23.45 -21.09 5.40
CA GLY A 88 23.04 -19.83 6.02
C GLY A 88 22.92 -18.68 5.01
N GLN A 89 23.94 -18.48 4.17
CA GLN A 89 23.91 -17.45 3.13
C GLN A 89 22.80 -17.67 2.10
N LEU A 90 22.59 -18.92 1.67
CA LEU A 90 21.57 -19.28 0.69
C LEU A 90 20.16 -19.05 1.27
N SER A 91 19.93 -19.45 2.51
CA SER A 91 18.67 -19.20 3.20
C SER A 91 18.38 -17.70 3.36
N PHE A 92 19.40 -16.91 3.71
CA PHE A 92 19.26 -15.46 3.84
C PHE A 92 18.98 -14.77 2.50
N ALA A 93 19.65 -15.22 1.42
CA ALA A 93 19.39 -14.73 0.07
C ALA A 93 17.94 -15.01 -0.36
N VAL A 94 17.41 -16.22 -0.10
CA VAL A 94 16.02 -16.57 -0.40
C VAL A 94 15.04 -15.70 0.39
N LEU A 95 15.31 -15.46 1.69
CA LEU A 95 14.49 -14.58 2.52
C LEU A 95 14.46 -13.14 1.98
N ILE A 96 15.61 -12.60 1.56
CA ILE A 96 15.68 -11.27 0.94
C ILE A 96 14.86 -11.26 -0.37
N CYS A 97 15.04 -12.24 -1.25
CA CYS A 97 14.29 -12.33 -2.49
C CYS A 97 12.78 -12.40 -2.25
N PHE A 98 12.34 -13.18 -1.25
CA PHE A 98 10.93 -13.26 -0.86
C PHE A 98 10.40 -11.91 -0.36
N PHE A 99 11.17 -11.20 0.46
CA PHE A 99 10.82 -9.85 0.92
C PHE A 99 10.75 -8.84 -0.24
N CYS A 100 11.69 -8.89 -1.18
CA CYS A 100 11.67 -8.05 -2.38
C CYS A 100 10.43 -8.33 -3.24
N LEU A 101 10.03 -9.59 -3.39
CA LEU A 101 8.80 -9.98 -4.10
C LEU A 101 7.54 -9.48 -3.38
N GLN A 102 7.50 -9.61 -2.05
CA GLN A 102 6.42 -9.06 -1.21
C GLN A 102 6.29 -7.55 -1.40
N LEU A 103 7.41 -6.81 -1.33
CA LEU A 103 7.44 -5.38 -1.60
C LEU A 103 6.97 -5.04 -3.01
N TRP A 104 7.47 -5.77 -4.02
CA TRP A 104 7.08 -5.55 -5.40
C TRP A 104 5.58 -5.76 -5.59
N ARG A 105 5.00 -6.82 -5.00
CA ARG A 105 3.55 -7.04 -5.00
C ARG A 105 2.82 -5.89 -4.35
N LEU A 106 3.31 -5.40 -3.21
CA LEU A 106 2.72 -4.27 -2.50
C LEU A 106 2.72 -3.01 -3.38
N ILE A 107 3.84 -2.67 -4.01
CA ILE A 107 3.98 -1.55 -4.95
C ILE A 107 3.08 -1.75 -6.19
N ASN A 108 3.03 -2.96 -6.75
CA ASN A 108 2.26 -3.24 -7.97
C ASN A 108 0.74 -3.13 -7.73
N MET A 109 0.25 -3.57 -6.56
CA MET A 109 -1.14 -3.34 -6.16
C MET A 109 -1.48 -1.85 -6.02
N GLN A 110 -0.50 -0.99 -5.72
CA GLN A 110 -0.69 0.46 -5.69
C GLN A 110 -0.73 1.06 -7.10
N LYS A 111 0.14 0.60 -8.03
CA LYS A 111 0.17 1.11 -9.41
C LYS A 111 -1.15 0.90 -10.14
N LYS A 112 -1.78 -0.27 -9.98
CA LYS A 112 -3.10 -0.55 -10.55
C LYS A 112 -4.21 0.35 -10.00
N ARG A 113 -4.10 0.81 -8.76
CA ARG A 113 -5.07 1.72 -8.13
C ARG A 113 -4.97 3.17 -8.65
N HIS A 114 -3.78 3.58 -9.10
CA HIS A 114 -3.55 4.93 -9.65
C HIS A 114 -4.10 5.13 -11.07
N TYR A 115 -4.44 4.05 -11.78
CA TYR A 115 -5.01 4.09 -13.14
C TYR A 115 -6.54 4.04 -13.17
N GLN A 116 -7.21 3.96 -12.02
CA GLN A 116 -8.68 3.95 -11.90
C GLN A 116 -9.23 5.27 -11.34
N VAL A 117 -8.45 6.34 -11.37
CA VAL A 117 -8.92 7.70 -11.08
C VAL A 117 -9.09 8.45 -12.40
#